data_AF-A0A5C3KBD2-F1
#
_entry.id   AF-A0A5C3KBD2-F1
#
_cell.length_a   1.000
_cell.length_b   1.000
_cell.length_c   1.000
_cell.angle_alpha   90.00
_cell.angle_beta   90.00
_cell.angle_gamma   90.00
#
_symmetry.space_group_name_H-M   'P 1'
#
loop_
_entity.id
_entity.type
_entity.pdbx_description
1 polymer ?
#
loop_
_entity_poly.entity_id
_entity_poly.type
_entity_poly.pdbx_seq_one_letter_code
_entity_poly.pdbx_strand_id
1 'polypeptide(L)'
;VPGPFNDSNEPQECVGLYFGEQGAGPFTSYAAMAKWFDDRRLQVINEEYECSGKLSYPVIPKFDRSRPLRMCHMDLNMRNVVVDSWGKVWLIDWERAGAYSEWMKYALWVLWSDAAHPGLSWGYWFLCRV
;
A
#
# COMPACT_ATOMS: atom_id res chain seq x y z
N VAL A 1 0.66 15.77 5.46
CA VAL A 1 -0.17 15.55 4.25
C VAL A 1 0.16 14.16 3.74
N PRO A 2 -0.82 13.31 3.39
CA PRO A 2 -0.52 11.98 2.88
C PRO A 2 -0.19 12.01 1.38
N GLY A 3 0.48 10.97 0.90
CA GLY A 3 0.87 10.82 -0.50
C GLY A 3 2.38 10.98 -0.75
N PRO A 4 2.81 10.96 -2.02
CA PRO A 4 4.22 11.05 -2.41
C PRO A 4 4.87 12.36 -1.95
N PHE A 5 6.18 12.31 -1.72
CA PHE A 5 6.96 13.50 -1.44
C PHE A 5 7.48 14.13 -2.73
N ASN A 6 7.40 15.45 -2.83
CA ASN A 6 8.09 16.22 -3.84
C ASN A 6 8.67 17.51 -3.25
N ASP A 7 9.50 18.20 -4.02
CA ASP A 7 10.15 19.44 -3.60
C ASP A 7 9.16 20.62 -3.50
N SER A 8 7.98 20.50 -4.11
CA SER A 8 6.96 21.55 -4.16
C SER A 8 6.17 21.71 -2.85
N ASN A 9 6.28 20.75 -1.92
CA ASN A 9 5.51 20.71 -0.66
C ASN A 9 3.98 20.74 -0.87
N GLU A 10 3.53 20.43 -2.09
CA GLU A 10 2.12 20.34 -2.46
C GLU A 10 1.65 18.90 -2.36
N PRO A 11 0.39 18.64 -1.93
CA PRO A 11 -0.15 17.29 -1.94
C PRO A 11 -0.09 16.70 -3.36
N GLN A 12 0.48 15.51 -3.49
CA GLN A 12 0.62 14.81 -4.77
C GLN A 12 -0.43 13.72 -4.93
N GLU A 13 -0.71 13.38 -6.19
CA GLU A 13 -1.55 12.24 -6.52
C GLU A 13 -0.89 10.94 -6.05
N CYS A 14 -1.67 10.10 -5.39
CA CYS A 14 -1.26 8.77 -4.97
C CYS A 14 -1.50 7.78 -6.11
N VAL A 15 -0.45 7.11 -6.57
CA VAL A 15 -0.52 6.07 -7.61
C VAL A 15 -0.16 4.70 -7.05
N GLY A 16 -0.59 3.65 -7.75
CA GLY A 16 -0.28 2.26 -7.40
C GLY A 16 -1.47 1.45 -6.90
N LEU A 17 -1.19 0.22 -6.46
CA LEU A 17 -2.20 -0.83 -6.24
C LEU A 17 -3.39 -0.41 -5.36
N TYR A 18 -3.16 0.42 -4.33
CA TYR A 18 -4.24 0.86 -3.44
C TYR A 18 -5.11 1.98 -3.99
N PHE A 19 -4.61 2.71 -4.97
CA PHE A 19 -5.24 3.94 -5.43
C PHE A 19 -5.98 3.75 -6.77
N GLY A 20 -6.03 2.52 -7.28
CA GLY A 20 -6.64 2.18 -8.56
C GLY A 20 -5.77 2.58 -9.76
N GLU A 21 -6.21 2.20 -10.96
CA GLU A 21 -5.45 2.46 -12.20
C GLU A 21 -5.26 3.94 -12.50
N GLN A 22 -6.26 4.76 -12.14
CA GLN A 22 -6.24 6.21 -12.38
C GLN A 22 -5.57 6.99 -11.25
N GLY A 23 -5.09 6.34 -10.19
CA GLY A 23 -4.62 7.03 -9.00
C GLY A 23 -5.73 7.64 -8.14
N ALA A 24 -5.33 8.35 -7.08
CA ALA A 24 -6.25 8.99 -6.16
C ALA A 24 -5.64 10.22 -5.46
N GLY A 25 -6.51 11.14 -5.04
CA GLY A 25 -6.09 12.42 -4.49
C GLY A 25 -5.93 13.46 -5.61
N PRO A 26 -5.02 14.44 -5.48
CA PRO A 26 -4.15 14.68 -4.33
C PRO A 26 -4.92 14.95 -3.03
N PHE A 27 -4.42 14.43 -1.90
CA PHE A 27 -5.12 14.50 -0.62
C PHE A 27 -4.54 15.60 0.28
N THR A 28 -5.31 16.67 0.54
CA THR A 28 -4.86 17.78 1.39
C THR A 28 -4.74 17.41 2.88
N SER A 29 -5.34 16.30 3.31
CA SER A 29 -5.29 15.84 4.70
C SER A 29 -5.41 14.32 4.83
N TYR A 30 -4.99 13.78 5.97
CA TYR A 30 -5.18 12.35 6.26
C TYR A 30 -6.66 11.97 6.35
N ALA A 31 -7.52 12.89 6.80
CA ALA A 31 -8.96 12.69 6.79
C ALA A 31 -9.53 12.58 5.38
N ALA A 32 -9.03 13.36 4.42
CA ALA A 32 -9.44 13.27 3.01
C ALA A 32 -9.08 11.92 2.40
N MET A 33 -7.86 11.43 2.63
CA MET A 33 -7.44 10.10 2.19
C MET A 33 -8.33 9.00 2.80
N ALA A 34 -8.56 9.04 4.11
CA ALA A 34 -9.40 8.05 4.77
C ALA A 34 -10.84 8.06 4.26
N LYS A 35 -11.41 9.25 4.01
CA LYS A 35 -12.74 9.37 3.41
C LYS A 35 -12.77 8.70 2.04
N TRP A 36 -11.75 8.91 1.20
CA TRP A 36 -11.68 8.28 -0.11
C TRP A 36 -11.67 6.74 -0.01
N PHE A 37 -10.90 6.17 0.92
CA PHE A 37 -10.92 4.72 1.15
C PHE A 37 -12.27 4.23 1.70
N ASP A 38 -12.90 4.98 2.59
CA ASP A 38 -14.23 4.64 3.10
C ASP A 38 -15.30 4.69 1.99
N ASP A 39 -15.22 5.65 1.07
CA ASP A 39 -16.10 5.76 -0.09
C ASP A 39 -15.87 4.57 -1.06
N ARG A 40 -14.60 4.25 -1.35
CA ARG A 40 -14.23 3.07 -2.17
C ARG A 40 -14.72 1.77 -1.55
N ARG A 41 -14.60 1.63 -0.23
CA ARG A 41 -15.12 0.48 0.51
C ARG A 41 -16.64 0.34 0.32
N LEU A 42 -17.39 1.44 0.37
CA LEU A 42 -18.83 1.43 0.13
C LEU A 42 -19.19 1.07 -1.31
N GLN A 43 -18.42 1.57 -2.29
CA GLN A 43 -18.61 1.20 -3.71
C GLN A 43 -18.47 -0.31 -3.91
N VAL A 44 -17.38 -0.90 -3.41
CA VAL A 44 -17.14 -2.36 -3.54
C VAL A 44 -18.24 -3.18 -2.86
N ILE A 45 -18.72 -2.76 -1.68
CA ILE A 45 -19.83 -3.43 -0.98
C ILE A 45 -21.11 -3.38 -1.81
N ASN A 46 -21.43 -2.21 -2.39
CA ASN A 46 -22.63 -2.06 -3.21
C ASN A 46 -22.53 -2.88 -4.50
N GLU A 47 -21.40 -2.83 -5.19
CA GLU A 47 -21.14 -3.60 -6.41
C GLU A 47 -21.27 -5.11 -6.16
N GLU A 48 -20.70 -5.63 -5.07
CA GLU A 48 -20.80 -7.04 -4.69
C GLU A 48 -22.26 -7.45 -4.42
N TYR A 49 -23.00 -6.62 -3.69
CA TYR A 49 -24.41 -6.86 -3.39
C TYR A 49 -25.28 -6.83 -4.65
N GLU A 50 -25.06 -5.87 -5.54
CA GLU A 50 -25.75 -5.77 -6.83
C GLU A 50 -25.47 -6.99 -7.72
N CYS A 51 -24.23 -7.49 -7.75
CA CYS A 51 -23.85 -8.61 -8.59
C CYS A 51 -24.34 -9.97 -8.06
N SER A 52 -24.36 -10.16 -6.74
CA SER A 52 -24.54 -11.49 -6.15
C SER A 52 -25.74 -11.63 -5.21
N GLY A 53 -26.39 -10.52 -4.85
CA GLY A 53 -27.50 -10.46 -3.89
C GLY A 53 -27.06 -10.75 -2.44
N LYS A 54 -25.76 -10.89 -2.18
CA LYS A 54 -25.19 -11.20 -0.87
C LYS A 54 -23.83 -10.53 -0.69
N LEU A 55 -23.37 -10.42 0.56
CA LEU A 55 -22.02 -9.96 0.87
C LEU A 55 -21.19 -11.16 1.31
N SER A 56 -20.03 -11.37 0.68
CA SER A 56 -19.10 -12.45 1.08
C SER A 56 -18.47 -12.16 2.44
N TYR A 57 -18.31 -10.87 2.78
CA TYR A 57 -17.77 -10.43 4.06
C TYR A 57 -18.76 -9.48 4.75
N PRO A 58 -19.49 -9.94 5.79
CA PRO A 58 -20.54 -9.15 6.42
C PRO A 58 -20.01 -7.92 7.17
N VAL A 59 -18.70 -7.86 7.46
CA VAL A 59 -18.06 -6.73 8.15
C VAL A 59 -16.76 -6.37 7.46
N ILE A 60 -16.78 -5.28 6.68
CA ILE A 60 -15.57 -4.64 6.15
C ILE A 60 -15.34 -3.36 6.96
N PRO A 61 -14.30 -3.29 7.81
CA PRO A 61 -14.06 -2.15 8.70
C PRO A 61 -13.74 -0.88 7.91
N LYS A 62 -14.02 0.27 8.52
CA LYS A 62 -13.58 1.58 7.99
C LYS A 62 -12.07 1.69 7.97
N PHE A 63 -11.57 2.62 7.18
CA PHE A 63 -10.16 2.96 7.13
C PHE A 63 -9.64 3.37 8.52
N ASP A 64 -8.66 2.63 9.04
CA ASP A 64 -8.06 2.91 10.34
C ASP A 64 -7.12 4.13 10.26
N ARG A 65 -7.46 5.15 11.06
CA ARG A 65 -6.70 6.40 11.25
C ARG A 65 -6.08 6.52 12.65
N SER A 66 -6.16 5.48 13.48
CA SER A 66 -5.62 5.51 14.85
C SER A 66 -4.09 5.65 14.86
N ARG A 67 -3.43 5.25 13.77
CA ARG A 67 -1.98 5.35 13.60
C ARG A 67 -1.59 6.55 12.75
N PRO A 68 -0.47 7.23 13.06
CA PRO A 68 0.01 8.33 12.26
C PRO A 68 0.52 7.87 10.90
N LEU A 69 0.57 8.79 9.95
CA LEU A 69 1.28 8.58 8.69
C LEU A 69 2.77 8.39 8.95
N ARG A 70 3.39 7.47 8.23
CA ARG A 70 4.82 7.17 8.26
C ARG A 70 5.39 7.21 6.85
N MET A 71 6.69 7.44 6.74
CA MET A 71 7.41 7.24 5.48
C MET A 71 7.28 5.78 5.07
N CYS A 72 6.66 5.55 3.92
CA CYS A 72 6.50 4.23 3.32
C CYS A 72 7.06 4.28 1.89
N HIS A 73 7.80 3.24 1.50
CA HIS A 73 8.39 3.12 0.16
C HIS A 73 7.34 2.85 -0.93
N MET A 74 6.22 2.23 -0.56
CA MET A 74 5.09 1.84 -1.43
C MET A 74 5.40 0.92 -2.62
N ASP A 75 6.66 0.51 -2.79
CA ASP A 75 7.07 -0.52 -3.73
C ASP A 75 8.23 -1.35 -3.18
N LEU A 76 8.11 -1.76 -1.91
CA LEU A 76 9.16 -2.56 -1.28
C LEU A 76 9.00 -4.03 -1.67
N ASN A 77 9.80 -4.46 -2.63
CA ASN A 77 9.94 -5.84 -3.08
C ASN A 77 11.44 -6.18 -3.27
N MET A 78 11.79 -7.46 -3.46
CA MET A 78 13.21 -7.86 -3.51
C MET A 78 14.00 -7.24 -4.67
N ARG A 79 13.35 -6.77 -5.74
CA ARG A 79 14.03 -6.09 -6.85
C ARG A 79 14.58 -4.72 -6.44
N ASN A 80 13.97 -4.13 -5.41
CA ASN A 80 14.34 -2.81 -4.88
C ASN A 80 15.29 -2.91 -3.67
N VAL A 81 15.83 -4.12 -3.41
CA VAL A 81 16.83 -4.39 -2.37
C VAL A 81 18.15 -4.80 -3.04
N VAL A 82 19.19 -4.00 -2.87
CA VAL A 82 20.52 -4.26 -3.42
C VAL A 82 21.51 -4.53 -2.28
N VAL A 83 22.32 -5.58 -2.42
CA VAL A 83 23.39 -5.88 -1.47
C VAL A 83 24.73 -5.58 -2.15
N ASP A 84 25.54 -4.71 -1.55
CA ASP A 84 26.87 -4.40 -2.08
C ASP A 84 27.92 -5.46 -1.72
N SER A 85 29.14 -5.29 -2.23
CA SER A 85 30.26 -6.22 -2.00
C SER A 85 30.69 -6.34 -0.54
N TRP A 86 30.30 -5.41 0.33
CA TRP A 86 30.57 -5.45 1.77
C TRP A 86 29.39 -6.02 2.58
N GLY A 87 28.34 -6.50 1.91
CA GLY A 87 27.15 -7.04 2.56
C GLY A 87 26.20 -5.97 3.09
N LYS A 88 26.38 -4.69 2.72
CA LYS A 88 25.46 -3.62 3.12
C LYS A 88 24.24 -3.63 2.21
N VAL A 89 23.06 -3.49 2.82
CA VAL A 89 21.77 -3.47 2.15
C VAL A 89 21.38 -2.04 1.81
N TRP A 90 20.96 -1.83 0.57
CA TRP A 90 20.49 -0.57 0.01
C TRP A 90 19.06 -0.73 -0.49
N LEU A 91 18.20 0.23 -0.17
CA LEU A 91 16.88 0.36 -0.75
C LEU A 91 16.94 1.38 -1.89
N ILE A 92 16.47 0.97 -3.06
CA ILE A 92 16.44 1.80 -4.28
C ILE A 92 15.00 2.02 -4.74
N ASP A 93 14.81 2.86 -5.77
CA ASP A 93 13.50 3.10 -6.39
C ASP A 93 12.46 3.74 -5.45
N TRP A 94 12.75 4.96 -5.02
CA TRP A 94 11.92 5.73 -4.10
C TRP A 94 10.80 6.52 -4.79
N GLU A 95 10.53 6.30 -6.09
CA GLU A 95 9.56 7.09 -6.88
C GLU A 95 8.16 7.10 -6.24
N ARG A 96 7.75 5.99 -5.63
CA ARG A 96 6.44 5.83 -4.99
C ARG A 96 6.43 6.14 -3.49
N ALA A 97 7.57 6.58 -2.94
CA ALA A 97 7.69 6.79 -1.52
C ALA A 97 6.93 8.03 -1.05
N GLY A 98 6.36 7.96 0.15
CA GLY A 98 5.55 9.04 0.68
C GLY A 98 5.07 8.82 2.10
N ALA A 99 4.17 9.69 2.56
CA ALA A 99 3.52 9.60 3.85
C ALA A 99 2.22 8.79 3.75
N TYR A 100 2.23 7.57 4.25
CA TYR A 100 1.10 6.63 4.19
C TYR A 100 0.85 5.97 5.55
N SER A 101 -0.30 5.29 5.71
CA SER A 101 -0.55 4.53 6.93
C SER A 101 0.32 3.27 6.98
N GLU A 102 0.73 2.87 8.19
CA GLU A 102 1.64 1.73 8.39
C GLU A 102 1.10 0.42 7.82
N TRP A 103 -0.21 0.21 7.88
CA TRP A 103 -0.83 -1.02 7.38
C TRP A 103 -0.80 -1.12 5.85
N MET A 104 -0.67 -0.01 5.10
CA MET A 104 -0.51 -0.07 3.64
C MET A 104 0.81 -0.75 3.27
N LYS A 105 1.86 -0.50 4.05
CA LYS A 105 3.14 -1.20 3.89
C LYS A 105 2.96 -2.71 4.14
N TYR A 106 2.26 -3.08 5.21
CA TYR A 106 2.02 -4.49 5.54
C TYR A 106 1.22 -5.20 4.45
N ALA A 107 0.15 -4.57 3.97
CA ALA A 107 -0.67 -5.13 2.90
C ALA A 107 0.14 -5.28 1.59
N LEU A 108 1.11 -4.38 1.30
CA LEU A 108 1.95 -4.50 0.10
C LEU A 108 2.87 -5.69 0.21
N TRP A 109 3.41 -5.92 1.40
CA TRP A 109 4.25 -7.09 1.65
C TRP A 109 3.49 -8.39 1.45
N VAL A 110 2.24 -8.46 1.91
CA VAL A 110 1.38 -9.63 1.66
C VAL A 110 1.16 -9.82 0.16
N LEU A 111 0.76 -8.76 -0.56
CA LEU A 111 0.57 -8.82 -2.02
C LEU A 111 1.83 -9.26 -2.77
N TRP A 112 3.00 -8.70 -2.43
CA TRP A 112 4.26 -9.06 -3.08
C TRP A 112 4.79 -10.44 -2.65
N SER A 113 4.45 -10.91 -1.45
CA SER A 113 4.74 -12.27 -1.02
C SER A 113 3.95 -13.27 -1.85
N ASP A 114 2.67 -12.99 -2.12
CA ASP A 114 1.79 -13.86 -2.90
C ASP A 114 2.10 -13.80 -4.40
N ALA A 115 2.51 -12.62 -4.90
CA ALA A 115 2.87 -12.41 -6.31
C ALA A 115 4.27 -12.91 -6.68
N ALA A 116 5.11 -13.23 -5.69
CA ALA A 116 6.45 -13.71 -5.96
C ALA A 116 6.44 -15.20 -6.34
N HIS A 117 7.13 -15.55 -7.44
CA HIS A 117 7.41 -16.94 -7.81
C HIS A 117 7.97 -17.71 -6.60
N PRO A 118 7.70 -19.03 -6.45
CA PRO A 118 8.12 -19.81 -5.28
C PRO A 118 9.59 -19.64 -4.87
N GLY A 119 10.50 -19.39 -5.82
CA GLY A 119 11.93 -19.16 -5.53
C GLY A 119 12.34 -17.71 -5.19
N LEU A 120 11.42 -16.75 -5.22
CA LEU A 120 11.66 -15.31 -5.03
C LEU A 120 10.71 -14.67 -3.99
N SER A 121 9.92 -15.47 -3.27
CA SER A 121 8.99 -14.95 -2.27
C SER A 121 9.66 -14.72 -0.93
N TRP A 122 9.21 -13.66 -0.23
CA TRP A 122 9.60 -13.36 1.14
C TRP A 122 9.35 -14.55 2.09
N GLY A 123 8.32 -15.37 1.79
CA GLY A 123 8.00 -16.60 2.52
C GLY A 123 9.13 -17.62 2.53
N TYR A 124 9.85 -17.81 1.41
CA TYR A 124 10.95 -18.78 1.34
C TYR A 124 12.17 -18.35 2.17
N TRP A 125 12.45 -17.05 2.28
CA TRP A 125 13.59 -16.55 3.06
C TRP A 125 13.32 -16.49 4.56
N PHE A 126 12.10 -16.17 4.98
CA PHE A 126 11.74 -16.04 6.40
C PHE A 126 11.28 -17.33 7.06
N LEU A 127 10.61 -18.25 6.33
CA LEU A 127 10.12 -19.52 6.92
C LEU A 127 11.16 -20.65 6.92
N CYS A 128 12.22 -20.57 6.10
CA CYS A 128 13.27 -21.60 6.07
C CYS A 128 14.49 -21.30 6.96
N ARG A 129 14.45 -20.25 7.81
CA ARG A 129 15.53 -19.92 8.75
C ARG A 129 15.03 -19.59 10.18
N VAL A 130 13.97 -20.26 10.62
CA VAL A 130 13.63 -20.38 12.05
C VAL A 130 13.71 -21.84 12.44
#